data_AF-A0A8S8YP86-F1
#
_entry.id   AF-A0A8S8YP86-F1
#
_cell.length_a   1.000
_cell.length_b   1.000
_cell.length_c   1.000
_cell.angle_alpha   90.00
_cell.angle_beta   90.00
_cell.angle_gamma   90.00
#
_symmetry.space_group_name_H-M   'P 1'
#
loop_
_entity.id
_entity.type
_entity.pdbx_description
1 polymer ?
#
loop_
_entity_poly.entity_id
_entity_poly.type
_entity_poly.pdbx_seq_one_letter_code
_entity_poly.pdbx_strand_id
1 'polypeptide(L)'
;MRVDTELLSSIYMERLQSLRGRAEESGISKSGSVEVLRARLISNLVLSDMDLSWEGIQSMPHKEIGEVLKVFGIKSSGSHKERRQRLWLHLNYDSRRMTIENLAEMNRDDLHEMCKSLELELTGNRTVLMGRVAGVLTSQMRGWGRIKRSLKRNGIPTSSSTTIETEEKDAAPIPIEAPHGDFQAIPSQALLEDSGDSLLIGIDNQSSHVQGDLLTIHAQSGGSREDGRDYSEEPRGLLGGSREGSAAEACRQEGVANR
;
A
#
# COMPACT_ATOMS: atom_id res chain seq x y z
N MET A 1 11.00 23.16 -10.69
CA MET A 1 9.58 23.53 -10.52
C MET A 1 9.51 24.61 -9.46
N ARG A 2 9.02 25.81 -9.79
CA ARG A 2 8.79 26.88 -8.81
C ARG A 2 7.34 26.79 -8.38
N VAL A 3 7.10 26.62 -7.09
CA VAL A 3 5.76 26.44 -6.53
C VAL A 3 5.58 27.54 -5.51
N ASP A 4 4.54 28.36 -5.68
CA ASP A 4 4.15 29.33 -4.67
C ASP A 4 3.53 28.58 -3.49
N THR A 5 4.35 28.37 -2.46
CA THR A 5 3.99 27.59 -1.26
C THR A 5 2.95 28.31 -0.42
N GLU A 6 2.92 29.64 -0.44
CA GLU A 6 1.93 30.45 0.30
C GLU A 6 0.55 30.33 -0.35
N LEU A 7 0.49 30.49 -1.67
CA LEU A 7 -0.74 30.30 -2.45
C LEU A 7 -1.26 28.87 -2.30
N LEU A 8 -0.37 27.88 -2.41
CA LEU A 8 -0.73 26.47 -2.27
C LEU A 8 -1.26 26.14 -0.87
N SER A 9 -0.63 26.66 0.18
CA SER A 9 -1.08 26.50 1.57
C SER A 9 -2.46 27.13 1.80
N SER A 10 -2.69 28.32 1.25
CA SER A 10 -3.99 29.01 1.29
C SER A 10 -5.10 28.14 0.67
N ILE A 11 -4.88 27.57 -0.52
CA ILE A 11 -5.85 26.69 -1.20
C ILE A 11 -6.15 25.42 -0.37
N TYR A 12 -5.15 24.86 0.32
CA TYR A 12 -5.35 23.69 1.18
C TYR A 12 -6.20 23.96 2.42
N MET A 13 -6.07 25.14 3.01
CA MET A 13 -6.75 25.49 4.26
C MET A 13 -8.14 26.09 4.06
N GLU A 14 -8.41 26.66 2.88
CA GLU A 14 -9.68 27.30 2.55
C GLU A 14 -10.89 26.34 2.61
N ARG A 15 -12.04 26.93 2.97
CA ARG A 15 -13.35 26.28 2.99
C ARG A 15 -14.00 26.34 1.61
N LEU A 16 -15.01 25.50 1.39
CA LEU A 16 -15.71 25.38 0.10
C LEU A 16 -16.20 26.72 -0.47
N GLN A 17 -16.76 27.59 0.38
CA GLN A 17 -17.29 28.89 -0.07
C GLN A 17 -16.18 29.82 -0.58
N SER A 18 -15.07 29.89 0.14
CA SER A 18 -13.88 30.65 -0.27
C SER A 18 -13.28 30.12 -1.57
N LEU A 19 -13.15 28.79 -1.69
CA LEU A 19 -12.66 28.15 -2.92
C LEU A 19 -13.54 28.44 -4.13
N ARG A 20 -14.87 28.52 -3.94
CA ARG A 20 -15.81 28.89 -5.00
C ARG A 20 -15.66 30.35 -5.42
N GLY A 21 -15.50 31.27 -4.46
CA GLY A 21 -15.23 32.68 -4.75
C GLY A 21 -13.94 32.85 -5.54
N ARG A 22 -12.85 32.21 -5.08
CA ARG A 22 -11.56 32.21 -5.79
C ARG A 22 -11.66 31.60 -7.19
N ALA A 23 -12.41 30.50 -7.34
CA ALA A 23 -12.64 29.90 -8.65
C ALA A 23 -13.38 30.87 -9.59
N GLU A 24 -14.39 31.59 -9.09
CA GLU A 24 -15.12 32.60 -9.87
C GLU A 24 -14.24 33.79 -10.28
N GLU A 25 -13.43 34.31 -9.36
CA GLU A 25 -12.44 35.37 -9.65
C GLU A 25 -11.43 34.93 -10.72
N SER A 26 -11.10 33.64 -10.74
CA SER A 26 -10.15 33.05 -11.70
C SER A 26 -10.81 32.53 -12.98
N GLY A 27 -12.13 32.69 -13.17
CA GLY A 27 -12.87 32.20 -14.33
C GLY A 27 -13.03 30.67 -14.41
N ILE A 28 -12.85 29.97 -13.30
CA ILE A 28 -12.86 28.50 -13.19
C ILE A 28 -14.26 28.00 -12.77
N SER A 29 -14.66 26.83 -13.27
CA SER A 29 -15.93 26.20 -12.87
C SER A 29 -16.02 25.92 -11.36
N LYS A 30 -17.11 26.42 -10.75
CA LYS A 30 -17.46 26.25 -9.33
C LYS A 30 -18.01 24.86 -8.97
N SER A 31 -18.13 23.96 -9.95
CA SER A 31 -18.76 22.66 -9.78
C SER A 31 -17.83 21.64 -9.13
N GLY A 32 -18.39 20.80 -8.26
CA GLY A 32 -17.70 19.69 -7.61
C GLY A 32 -17.57 19.83 -6.10
N SER A 33 -16.91 18.84 -5.50
CA SER A 33 -16.63 18.83 -4.07
C SER A 33 -15.37 19.64 -3.73
N VAL A 34 -15.10 19.86 -2.44
CA VAL A 34 -13.94 20.65 -1.96
C VAL A 34 -12.64 20.21 -2.61
N GLU A 35 -12.37 18.90 -2.67
CA GLU A 35 -11.10 18.40 -3.18
C GLU A 35 -11.00 18.52 -4.70
N VAL A 36 -12.14 18.42 -5.43
CA VAL A 36 -12.19 18.69 -6.88
C VAL A 36 -11.87 20.16 -7.17
N LEU A 37 -12.43 21.08 -6.38
CA LEU A 37 -12.13 22.50 -6.53
C LEU A 37 -10.67 22.81 -6.20
N ARG A 38 -10.11 22.18 -5.16
CA ARG A 38 -8.68 22.33 -4.85
C ARG A 38 -7.79 21.81 -5.96
N ALA A 39 -8.05 20.61 -6.47
CA ALA A 39 -7.30 20.06 -7.59
C ALA A 39 -7.36 21.01 -8.80
N ARG A 40 -8.53 21.54 -9.12
CA ARG A 40 -8.71 22.49 -10.23
C ARG A 40 -8.03 23.84 -9.99
N LEU A 41 -8.08 24.38 -8.77
CA LEU A 41 -7.38 25.63 -8.43
C LEU A 41 -5.87 25.44 -8.47
N ILE A 42 -5.36 24.34 -7.91
CA ILE A 42 -3.93 24.01 -7.93
C ILE A 42 -3.46 23.82 -9.38
N SER A 43 -4.23 23.10 -10.21
CA SER A 43 -3.86 22.87 -11.61
C SER A 43 -3.76 24.17 -12.41
N ASN A 44 -4.65 25.14 -12.18
CA ASN A 44 -4.70 26.37 -12.97
C ASN A 44 -3.83 27.51 -12.41
N LEU A 45 -3.72 27.63 -11.08
CA LEU A 45 -3.03 28.75 -10.43
C LEU A 45 -1.61 28.42 -9.99
N VAL A 46 -1.35 27.17 -9.60
CA VAL A 46 -0.04 26.74 -9.07
C VAL A 46 0.76 25.98 -10.13
N LEU A 47 0.07 25.24 -11.00
CA LEU A 47 0.66 24.44 -12.07
C LEU A 47 0.32 24.98 -13.47
N SER A 48 0.16 26.30 -13.60
CA SER A 48 -0.20 26.96 -14.86
C SER A 48 0.74 26.63 -16.02
N ASP A 49 2.01 26.38 -15.71
CA ASP A 49 3.07 26.17 -16.69
C ASP A 49 3.16 24.70 -17.15
N MET A 50 2.38 23.81 -16.54
CA MET A 50 2.43 22.38 -16.80
C MET A 50 1.27 21.91 -17.66
N ASP A 51 1.58 21.10 -18.66
CA ASP A 51 0.55 20.38 -19.39
C ASP A 51 0.07 19.16 -18.58
N LEU A 52 -1.10 19.32 -17.96
CA LEU A 52 -1.80 18.27 -17.23
C LEU A 52 -2.88 17.57 -18.08
N SER A 53 -2.85 17.77 -19.41
CA SER A 53 -3.65 17.01 -20.35
C SER A 53 -3.26 15.52 -20.35
N TRP A 54 -4.05 14.68 -21.00
CA TRP A 54 -3.73 13.26 -21.13
C TRP A 54 -2.35 13.04 -21.78
N GLU A 55 -2.04 13.75 -22.86
CA GLU A 55 -0.75 13.68 -23.57
C GLU A 55 0.40 14.22 -22.71
N GLY A 56 0.16 15.32 -21.99
CA GLY A 56 1.12 15.89 -21.04
C GLY A 56 1.49 14.90 -19.95
N ILE A 57 0.51 14.21 -19.36
CA ILE A 57 0.75 13.18 -18.32
C ILE A 57 1.52 11.98 -18.87
N GLN A 58 1.24 11.56 -20.12
CA GLN A 58 1.95 10.43 -20.76
C GLN A 58 3.42 10.74 -21.05
N SER A 59 3.71 11.97 -21.50
CA SER A 59 5.07 12.43 -21.82
C SER A 59 5.89 12.81 -20.58
N MET A 60 5.25 13.01 -19.43
CA MET A 60 5.91 13.48 -18.21
C MET A 60 6.87 12.44 -17.60
N PRO A 61 8.12 12.84 -17.27
CA PRO A 61 9.09 11.96 -16.64
C PRO A 61 8.67 11.53 -15.23
N HIS A 62 9.14 10.36 -14.80
CA HIS A 62 8.74 9.74 -13.53
C HIS A 62 9.00 10.60 -12.29
N LYS A 63 10.12 11.34 -12.30
CA LYS A 63 10.49 12.28 -11.24
C LYS A 63 9.48 13.43 -11.15
N GLU A 64 9.11 14.01 -12.28
CA GLU A 64 8.24 15.18 -12.35
C GLU A 64 6.81 14.85 -11.92
N ILE A 65 6.24 13.71 -12.35
CA ILE A 65 4.93 13.26 -11.85
C ILE A 65 4.98 13.10 -10.32
N GLY A 66 6.10 12.61 -9.78
CA GLY A 66 6.29 12.51 -8.33
C GLY A 66 6.16 13.85 -7.61
N GLU A 67 6.73 14.91 -8.17
CA GLU A 67 6.64 16.27 -7.63
C GLU A 67 5.23 16.86 -7.78
N VAL A 68 4.59 16.68 -8.94
CA VAL A 68 3.21 17.10 -9.17
C VAL A 68 2.25 16.45 -8.16
N LEU A 69 2.40 15.14 -7.91
CA LEU A 69 1.60 14.43 -6.91
C LEU A 69 1.82 14.96 -5.48
N LYS A 70 3.04 15.42 -5.14
CA LYS A 70 3.31 16.07 -3.85
C LYS A 70 2.63 17.44 -3.77
N VAL A 71 2.63 18.19 -4.87
CA VAL A 71 2.00 19.53 -4.97
C VAL A 71 0.48 19.45 -4.88
N PHE A 72 -0.14 18.38 -5.37
CA PHE A 72 -1.55 18.07 -5.11
C PHE A 72 -1.81 17.49 -3.71
N GLY A 73 -0.75 17.14 -2.97
CA GLY A 73 -0.86 16.63 -1.60
C GLY A 73 -1.38 15.20 -1.53
N ILE A 74 -1.21 14.41 -2.60
CA ILE A 74 -1.62 13.01 -2.70
C ILE A 74 -0.39 12.07 -2.65
N LYS A 75 -0.61 10.76 -2.78
CA LYS A 75 0.48 9.76 -2.64
C LYS A 75 1.40 9.81 -3.87
N SER A 76 2.66 10.20 -3.69
CA SER A 76 3.66 10.30 -4.75
C SER A 76 4.47 9.02 -4.99
N SER A 77 4.36 8.00 -4.14
CA SER A 77 5.09 6.73 -4.28
C SER A 77 4.41 5.76 -5.26
N GLY A 78 5.15 4.81 -5.81
CA GLY A 78 4.66 3.80 -6.76
C GLY A 78 5.40 3.82 -8.09
N SER A 79 5.05 2.87 -8.97
CA SER A 79 5.60 2.76 -10.32
C SER A 79 5.21 3.97 -11.19
N HIS A 80 5.90 4.18 -12.31
CA HIS A 80 5.59 5.31 -13.21
C HIS A 80 4.14 5.26 -13.71
N LYS A 81 3.67 4.06 -14.08
CA LYS A 81 2.29 3.80 -14.50
C LYS A 81 1.29 4.13 -13.40
N GLU A 82 1.52 3.64 -12.17
CA GLU A 82 0.62 3.92 -11.04
C GLU A 82 0.53 5.42 -10.73
N ARG A 83 1.65 6.14 -10.83
CA ARG A 83 1.68 7.58 -10.61
C ARG A 83 0.88 8.34 -11.67
N ARG A 84 1.00 7.96 -12.96
CA ARG A 84 0.20 8.55 -14.06
C ARG A 84 -1.28 8.29 -13.87
N GLN A 85 -1.67 7.03 -13.62
CA GLN A 85 -3.06 6.66 -13.34
C GLN A 85 -3.64 7.47 -12.18
N ARG A 86 -2.88 7.59 -11.08
CA ARG A 86 -3.29 8.36 -9.90
C ARG A 86 -3.48 9.84 -10.19
N LEU A 87 -2.54 10.45 -10.92
CA LEU A 87 -2.64 11.86 -11.31
C LEU A 87 -3.86 12.08 -12.20
N TRP A 88 -4.05 11.23 -13.21
CA TRP A 88 -5.18 11.34 -14.13
C TRP A 88 -6.53 11.17 -13.42
N LEU A 89 -6.66 10.19 -12.52
CA LEU A 89 -7.87 10.02 -11.70
C LEU A 89 -8.13 11.24 -10.81
N HIS A 90 -7.09 11.82 -10.21
CA HIS A 90 -7.23 12.98 -9.32
C HIS A 90 -7.74 14.24 -10.04
N LEU A 91 -7.34 14.43 -11.30
CA LEU A 91 -7.72 15.58 -12.11
C LEU A 91 -9.14 15.46 -12.67
N ASN A 92 -9.52 14.26 -13.11
CA ASN A 92 -10.75 14.07 -13.88
C ASN A 92 -11.95 13.62 -13.04
N TYR A 93 -11.72 12.95 -11.91
CA TYR A 93 -12.80 12.33 -11.14
C TYR A 93 -12.80 12.72 -9.66
N ASP A 94 -13.99 12.64 -9.06
CA ASP A 94 -14.16 12.78 -7.62
C ASP A 94 -14.08 11.41 -6.95
N SER A 95 -13.12 11.23 -6.05
CA SER A 95 -12.94 9.99 -5.26
C SER A 95 -14.20 9.55 -4.49
N ARG A 96 -15.12 10.47 -4.17
CA ARG A 96 -16.39 10.12 -3.51
C ARG A 96 -17.46 9.61 -4.47
N ARG A 97 -17.36 9.98 -5.74
CA ARG A 97 -18.37 9.64 -6.75
C ARG A 97 -17.89 8.51 -7.65
N MET A 98 -16.60 8.32 -7.83
CA MET A 98 -16.09 7.25 -8.67
C MET A 98 -15.99 5.94 -7.87
N THR A 99 -17.12 5.25 -7.75
CA THR A 99 -17.27 3.96 -7.05
C THR A 99 -17.52 2.83 -8.04
N ILE A 100 -17.41 1.58 -7.58
CA ILE A 100 -17.69 0.38 -8.39
C ILE A 100 -19.15 0.38 -8.87
N GLU A 101 -20.07 0.90 -8.05
CA GLU A 101 -21.49 1.04 -8.39
C GLU A 101 -21.69 1.98 -9.58
N ASN A 102 -21.08 3.17 -9.54
CA ASN A 102 -21.18 4.12 -10.66
C ASN A 102 -20.48 3.59 -11.92
N LEU A 103 -19.44 2.76 -11.76
CA LEU A 103 -18.80 2.09 -12.90
C LEU A 103 -19.76 1.11 -13.60
N ALA A 104 -20.68 0.51 -12.85
CA ALA A 104 -21.73 -0.37 -13.39
C ALA A 104 -22.85 0.39 -14.11
N GLU A 105 -22.90 1.71 -14.03
CA GLU A 105 -23.83 2.57 -14.78
C GLU A 105 -23.20 3.12 -16.08
N MET A 106 -21.87 3.10 -16.21
CA MET A 106 -21.15 3.69 -17.34
C MET A 106 -21.30 2.89 -18.64
N ASN A 107 -21.30 3.56 -19.78
CA ASN A 107 -21.38 2.88 -21.07
C ASN A 107 -20.06 2.19 -21.43
N ARG A 108 -20.12 1.28 -22.41
CA ARG A 108 -18.92 0.60 -22.92
C ARG A 108 -17.88 1.61 -23.43
N ASP A 109 -18.33 2.67 -24.09
CA ASP A 109 -17.43 3.67 -24.69
C ASP A 109 -16.72 4.50 -23.62
N ASP A 110 -17.44 4.92 -22.57
CA ASP A 110 -16.85 5.63 -21.42
C ASP A 110 -15.82 4.74 -20.69
N LEU A 111 -16.13 3.45 -20.53
CA LEU A 111 -15.19 2.47 -19.96
C LEU A 111 -13.96 2.28 -20.86
N HIS A 112 -14.14 2.30 -22.18
CA HIS A 112 -13.05 2.19 -23.13
C HIS A 112 -12.14 3.42 -23.10
N GLU A 113 -12.71 4.63 -23.00
CA GLU A 113 -11.95 5.87 -22.82
C GLU A 113 -11.17 5.89 -21.50
N MET A 114 -11.77 5.41 -20.41
CA MET A 114 -11.05 5.24 -19.14
C MET A 114 -9.92 4.21 -19.26
N CYS A 115 -10.16 3.06 -19.89
CA CYS A 115 -9.10 2.07 -20.12
C CYS A 115 -7.94 2.67 -20.93
N LYS A 116 -8.24 3.48 -21.96
CA LYS A 116 -7.22 4.19 -22.74
C LYS A 116 -6.44 5.14 -21.84
N SER A 117 -7.14 5.91 -21.02
CA SER A 117 -6.53 6.93 -20.18
C SER A 117 -5.70 6.35 -19.03
N LEU A 118 -6.08 5.16 -18.56
CA LEU A 118 -5.40 4.42 -17.50
C LEU A 118 -4.34 3.44 -18.03
N GLU A 119 -4.03 3.47 -19.32
CA GLU A 119 -3.06 2.57 -19.97
C GLU A 119 -3.39 1.08 -19.71
N LEU A 120 -4.67 0.73 -19.81
CA LEU A 120 -5.18 -0.63 -19.69
C LEU A 120 -5.45 -1.23 -21.06
N GLU A 121 -5.52 -2.56 -21.11
CA GLU A 121 -5.95 -3.26 -22.31
C GLU A 121 -7.37 -2.84 -22.70
N LEU A 122 -7.55 -2.51 -23.98
CA LEU A 122 -8.80 -2.03 -24.56
C LEU A 122 -9.72 -3.15 -25.08
N THR A 123 -9.24 -4.40 -25.02
CA THR A 123 -9.93 -5.58 -25.57
C THR A 123 -10.99 -6.11 -24.62
N GLY A 124 -12.08 -6.68 -25.14
CA GLY A 124 -13.10 -7.35 -24.34
C GLY A 124 -14.47 -6.70 -24.37
N ASN A 125 -15.40 -7.26 -23.61
CA ASN A 125 -16.76 -6.75 -23.46
C ASN A 125 -16.82 -5.67 -22.35
N ARG A 126 -18.00 -5.06 -22.18
CA ARG A 126 -18.24 -4.04 -21.14
C ARG A 126 -17.83 -4.51 -19.74
N THR A 127 -18.15 -5.75 -19.36
CA THR A 127 -17.87 -6.26 -18.01
C THR A 127 -16.38 -6.51 -17.78
N VAL A 128 -15.64 -6.93 -18.81
CA VAL A 128 -14.17 -7.07 -18.76
C VAL A 128 -13.49 -5.70 -18.60
N LEU A 129 -13.90 -4.70 -19.38
CA LEU A 129 -13.38 -3.32 -19.25
C LEU A 129 -13.68 -2.75 -17.85
N MET A 130 -14.92 -2.92 -17.39
CA MET A 130 -15.35 -2.55 -16.04
C MET A 130 -14.48 -3.23 -14.97
N GLY A 131 -14.24 -4.54 -15.07
CA GLY A 131 -13.41 -5.28 -14.12
C GLY A 131 -11.98 -4.76 -14.03
N ARG A 132 -11.37 -4.39 -15.16
CA ARG A 132 -10.02 -3.81 -15.19
C ARG A 132 -9.97 -2.42 -14.54
N VAL A 133 -10.92 -1.54 -14.88
CA VAL A 133 -11.01 -0.20 -14.27
C VAL A 133 -11.29 -0.31 -12.76
N ALA A 134 -12.18 -1.22 -12.35
CA ALA A 134 -12.43 -1.50 -10.93
C ALA A 134 -11.17 -2.00 -10.21
N GLY A 135 -10.33 -2.81 -10.86
CA GLY A 135 -9.03 -3.23 -10.34
C GLY A 135 -8.08 -2.04 -10.09
N VAL A 136 -8.04 -1.06 -10.99
CA VAL A 136 -7.25 0.17 -10.77
C VAL A 136 -7.83 1.00 -9.64
N LEU A 137 -9.16 1.19 -9.59
CA LEU A 137 -9.80 1.96 -8.53
C LEU A 137 -9.57 1.35 -7.14
N THR A 138 -9.62 0.02 -7.02
CA THR A 138 -9.35 -0.68 -5.76
C THR A 138 -7.88 -0.60 -5.35
N SER A 139 -6.95 -0.79 -6.30
CA SER A 139 -5.50 -0.57 -6.09
C SER A 139 -5.20 0.86 -5.62
N GLN A 140 -5.93 1.84 -6.15
CA GLN A 140 -5.72 3.26 -5.88
C GLN A 140 -6.65 3.83 -4.80
N MET A 141 -7.48 3.05 -4.12
CA MET A 141 -8.61 3.51 -3.30
C MET A 141 -8.26 4.52 -2.18
N ARG A 142 -6.98 4.61 -1.77
CA ARG A 142 -6.48 5.61 -0.80
C ARG A 142 -5.37 6.51 -1.36
N GLY A 143 -5.06 6.39 -2.64
CA GLY A 143 -3.93 7.04 -3.30
C GLY A 143 -4.25 8.40 -3.93
N TRP A 144 -5.49 8.63 -4.37
CA TRP A 144 -5.92 9.81 -5.12
C TRP A 144 -7.14 10.49 -4.50
N GLY A 145 -7.45 11.71 -4.96
CA GLY A 145 -8.68 12.44 -4.60
C GLY A 145 -8.73 13.04 -3.20
N ARG A 146 -8.03 12.44 -2.23
CA ARG A 146 -7.95 12.95 -0.85
C ARG A 146 -6.58 13.52 -0.53
N ILE A 147 -6.54 14.81 -0.26
CA ILE A 147 -5.34 15.52 0.19
C ILE A 147 -4.93 15.03 1.59
N LYS A 148 -3.61 14.85 1.81
CA LYS A 148 -3.04 14.43 3.09
C LYS A 148 -3.48 15.34 4.24
N ARG A 149 -3.90 14.72 5.35
CA ARG A 149 -4.41 15.44 6.54
C ARG A 149 -3.39 16.39 7.16
N SER A 150 -2.10 16.07 7.06
CA SER A 150 -1.01 16.92 7.57
C SER A 150 -0.99 18.28 6.89
N LEU A 151 -1.10 18.31 5.56
CA LEU A 151 -1.14 19.55 4.77
C LEU A 151 -2.36 20.42 5.10
N LYS A 152 -3.48 19.78 5.44
CA LYS A 152 -4.72 20.49 5.80
C LYS A 152 -4.69 21.15 7.19
N ARG A 153 -3.92 20.59 8.14
CA ARG A 153 -3.91 21.04 9.55
C ARG A 153 -2.77 22.01 9.86
N ASN A 154 -1.59 21.75 9.31
CA ASN A 154 -0.38 22.48 9.69
C ASN A 154 0.11 23.44 8.59
N GLY A 155 -0.58 23.49 7.44
CA GLY A 155 -0.05 24.10 6.22
C GLY A 155 1.18 23.33 5.70
N ILE A 156 1.78 23.81 4.61
CA ILE A 156 3.14 23.39 4.26
C ILE A 156 4.05 24.02 5.32
N PRO A 157 4.89 23.26 6.05
CA PRO A 157 5.76 23.84 7.09
C PRO A 157 6.63 24.92 6.45
N THR A 158 6.42 26.16 6.89
CA THR A 158 7.19 27.34 6.49
C THR A 158 8.57 27.29 7.13
N SER A 159 9.41 26.37 6.68
CA SER A 159 10.83 26.39 6.94
C SER A 159 11.52 26.04 5.62
N SER A 160 12.16 27.06 5.05
CA SER A 160 12.83 27.13 3.75
C SER A 160 11.91 27.31 2.54
N SER A 161 12.02 28.50 1.96
CA SER A 161 11.91 28.73 0.53
C SER A 161 12.62 27.59 -0.19
N THR A 162 11.87 26.65 -0.76
CA THR A 162 12.46 25.67 -1.66
C THR A 162 12.66 26.36 -3.01
N THR A 163 13.71 27.17 -3.11
CA THR A 163 14.45 27.19 -4.37
C THR A 163 14.91 25.75 -4.56
N ILE A 164 14.26 24.99 -5.43
CA ILE A 164 14.82 23.73 -5.91
C ILE A 164 16.00 24.15 -6.79
N GLU A 165 17.13 24.42 -6.15
CA GLU A 165 18.39 24.68 -6.82
C GLU A 165 18.80 23.39 -7.54
N THR A 166 19.10 23.56 -8.82
CA THR A 166 19.82 22.59 -9.62
C THR A 166 21.19 22.38 -8.99
N GLU A 167 21.36 21.34 -8.19
CA GLU A 167 22.69 20.84 -7.86
C GLU A 167 23.18 19.94 -9.00
N GLU A 168 23.73 20.58 -10.04
CA GLU A 168 24.91 20.03 -10.70
C GLU A 168 26.12 20.52 -9.91
N LYS A 169 26.64 19.68 -9.02
CA LYS A 169 28.06 19.73 -8.67
C LYS A 169 28.55 18.38 -8.14
N ASP A 170 29.35 17.76 -9.00
CA ASP A 170 30.53 16.97 -8.68
C ASP A 170 30.96 17.08 -7.20
N ALA A 171 30.67 16.02 -6.42
CA ALA A 171 31.12 15.87 -5.05
C ALA A 171 31.49 14.39 -4.82
N ALA A 172 32.74 14.21 -4.41
CA ALA A 172 33.39 12.94 -4.10
C ALA A 172 32.51 11.99 -3.24
N PRO A 173 32.71 10.67 -3.36
CA PRO A 173 31.86 9.68 -2.71
C PRO A 173 31.99 9.80 -1.19
N ILE A 174 30.88 10.13 -0.54
CA ILE A 174 30.73 10.03 0.91
C ILE A 174 30.51 8.54 1.22
N PRO A 175 31.36 7.90 2.04
CA PRO A 175 31.17 6.49 2.41
C PRO A 175 29.85 6.30 3.14
N ILE A 176 28.99 5.45 2.58
CA ILE A 176 27.84 4.88 3.28
C ILE A 176 28.44 3.87 4.26
N GLU A 177 28.43 4.16 5.56
CA GLU A 177 28.65 3.11 6.57
C GLU A 177 27.45 2.15 6.48
N ALA A 178 27.68 1.03 5.79
CA ALA A 178 26.84 -0.14 5.91
C ALA A 178 26.84 -0.57 7.39
N PRO A 179 25.71 -1.05 7.93
CA PRO A 179 25.77 -1.76 9.19
C PRO A 179 26.65 -2.98 8.95
N HIS A 180 27.86 -2.96 9.50
CA HIS A 180 28.74 -4.12 9.59
C HIS A 180 28.13 -5.12 10.58
N GLY A 181 27.04 -5.77 10.16
CA GLY A 181 26.56 -6.99 10.78
C GLY A 181 27.18 -8.14 10.01
N ASP A 182 28.10 -8.86 10.66
CA ASP A 182 28.63 -10.11 10.12
C ASP A 182 27.45 -11.01 9.75
N PHE A 183 27.30 -11.31 8.46
CA PHE A 183 26.23 -12.17 7.92
C PHE A 183 26.26 -13.60 8.50
N GLN A 184 27.32 -13.95 9.22
CA GLN A 184 27.50 -15.22 9.93
C GLN A 184 27.31 -15.12 11.45
N ALA A 185 26.93 -13.96 11.99
CA ALA A 185 26.67 -13.83 13.42
C ALA A 185 25.42 -14.62 13.81
N ILE A 186 25.57 -15.53 14.78
CA ILE A 186 24.47 -16.31 15.33
C ILE A 186 23.47 -15.32 15.96
N PRO A 187 22.18 -15.34 15.57
CA PRO A 187 21.19 -14.44 16.14
C PRO A 187 21.10 -14.63 17.66
N SER A 188 20.86 -13.54 18.39
CA SER A 188 20.70 -13.63 19.84
C SER A 188 19.49 -14.49 20.20
N GLN A 189 19.60 -15.25 21.30
CA GLN A 189 18.55 -16.17 21.74
C GLN A 189 17.20 -15.47 21.96
N ALA A 190 17.22 -14.21 22.44
CA ALA A 190 16.03 -13.38 22.58
C ALA A 190 15.35 -13.06 21.24
N LEU A 191 16.13 -12.88 20.16
CA LEU A 191 15.58 -12.64 18.81
C LEU A 191 14.97 -13.92 18.21
N LEU A 192 15.56 -15.09 18.52
CA LEU A 192 15.02 -16.39 18.11
C LEU A 192 13.68 -16.69 18.81
N GLU A 193 13.59 -16.39 20.11
CA GLU A 193 12.38 -16.60 20.91
C GLU A 193 11.22 -15.70 20.44
N ASP A 194 11.49 -14.41 20.21
CA ASP A 194 10.49 -13.44 19.70
C ASP A 194 9.98 -13.80 18.28
N SER A 195 10.87 -14.38 17.47
CA SER A 195 10.52 -14.91 16.15
C SER A 195 9.64 -16.17 16.26
N GLY A 196 9.89 -17.03 17.25
CA GLY A 196 9.08 -18.21 17.54
C GLY A 196 7.67 -17.84 18.00
N ASP A 197 7.57 -16.91 18.94
CA ASP A 197 6.29 -16.41 19.46
C ASP A 197 5.45 -15.77 18.35
N SER A 198 6.10 -15.04 17.44
CA SER A 198 5.44 -14.44 16.27
C SER A 198 4.78 -15.46 15.34
N LEU A 199 5.29 -16.69 15.25
CA LEU A 199 4.69 -17.77 14.44
C LEU A 199 3.44 -18.37 15.09
N LEU A 200 3.28 -18.25 16.41
CA LEU A 200 2.13 -18.75 17.15
C LEU A 200 0.98 -17.73 17.23
N ILE A 201 1.22 -16.47 16.86
CA ILE A 201 0.18 -15.42 16.89
C ILE A 201 -0.95 -15.78 15.93
N GLY A 202 -2.13 -16.03 16.49
CA GLY A 202 -3.35 -16.30 15.72
C GLY A 202 -3.47 -17.70 15.15
N ILE A 203 -2.68 -18.66 15.67
CA ILE A 203 -2.78 -20.08 15.31
C ILE A 203 -4.19 -20.64 15.52
N ASP A 204 -4.90 -20.16 16.53
CA ASP A 204 -6.28 -20.56 16.86
C ASP A 204 -7.30 -20.26 15.74
N ASN A 205 -6.97 -19.35 14.81
CA ASN A 205 -7.81 -19.00 13.67
C ASN A 205 -7.53 -19.84 12.41
N GLN A 206 -6.55 -20.76 12.47
CA GLN A 206 -6.18 -21.62 11.35
C GLN A 206 -6.89 -22.98 11.40
N SER A 207 -6.96 -23.68 10.27
CA SER A 207 -7.51 -25.04 10.22
C SER A 207 -6.65 -26.03 11.01
N SER A 208 -7.25 -27.05 11.62
CA SER A 208 -6.59 -28.02 12.52
C SER A 208 -5.31 -28.68 11.97
N HIS A 209 -5.26 -28.95 10.66
CA HIS A 209 -4.06 -29.46 10.00
C HIS A 209 -2.90 -28.43 10.02
N VAL A 210 -3.20 -27.17 9.70
CA VAL A 210 -2.21 -26.08 9.66
C VAL A 210 -1.72 -25.72 11.07
N GLN A 211 -2.59 -25.84 12.09
CA GLN A 211 -2.19 -25.68 13.48
C GLN A 211 -1.17 -26.75 13.89
N GLY A 212 -1.43 -28.01 13.55
CA GLY A 212 -0.50 -29.13 13.83
C GLY A 212 0.86 -28.96 13.16
N ASP A 213 0.86 -28.50 11.90
CA ASP A 213 2.10 -28.24 11.15
C ASP A 213 2.93 -27.11 11.79
N LEU A 214 2.30 -25.99 12.14
CA LEU A 214 2.97 -24.85 12.77
C LEU A 214 3.55 -25.20 14.15
N LEU A 215 2.81 -25.97 14.96
CA LEU A 215 3.28 -26.49 16.24
C LEU A 215 4.49 -27.43 16.08
N THR A 216 4.49 -28.26 15.04
CA THR A 216 5.59 -29.18 14.75
C THR A 216 6.86 -28.44 14.33
N ILE A 217 6.72 -27.40 13.49
CA ILE A 217 7.84 -26.55 13.05
C ILE A 217 8.44 -25.79 14.23
N HIS A 218 7.60 -25.21 15.10
CA HIS A 218 8.05 -24.49 16.29
C HIS A 218 8.82 -25.39 17.27
N ALA A 219 8.37 -26.64 17.45
CA ALA A 219 9.06 -27.60 18.32
C ALA A 219 10.45 -28.00 17.81
N GLN A 220 10.65 -28.03 16.48
CA GLN A 220 11.95 -28.32 15.88
C GLN A 220 12.94 -27.15 16.02
N SER A 221 12.47 -25.90 15.97
CA SER A 221 13.32 -24.71 16.10
C SER A 221 13.89 -24.47 17.51
N GLY A 222 13.33 -25.09 18.55
CA GLY A 222 13.84 -25.01 19.93
C GLY A 222 14.92 -26.05 20.30
N GLY A 223 15.26 -26.95 19.38
CA GLY A 223 16.08 -28.14 19.64
C GLY A 223 17.54 -28.01 19.19
N SER A 224 18.30 -27.08 19.77
CA SER A 224 19.77 -27.14 19.73
C SER A 224 20.31 -26.74 21.10
N ARG A 225 20.06 -27.61 22.09
CA ARG A 225 20.78 -27.63 23.35
C ARG A 225 22.14 -28.27 23.08
N GLU A 226 23.19 -27.48 23.18
CA GLU A 226 24.57 -27.96 23.19
C GLU A 226 24.77 -28.90 24.40
N ASP A 227 25.09 -30.17 24.11
CA ASP A 227 25.53 -31.15 25.11
C ASP A 227 26.92 -30.75 25.62
N GLY A 228 26.92 -29.92 26.67
CA GLY A 228 28.05 -29.76 27.58
C GLY A 228 28.17 -31.00 28.43
N ARG A 229 29.07 -31.91 28.03
CA ARG A 229 29.57 -32.99 28.88
C ARG A 229 30.13 -32.40 30.17
N ASP A 230 29.51 -32.72 31.30
CA ASP A 230 30.20 -32.74 32.58
C ASP A 230 29.87 -34.04 33.32
N TYR A 231 30.94 -34.74 33.67
CA TYR A 231 30.96 -35.98 34.43
C TYR A 231 30.90 -35.60 35.90
N SER A 232 29.86 -35.99 36.64
CA SER A 232 29.95 -36.28 38.09
C SER A 232 28.67 -36.92 38.65
N GLU A 233 28.89 -38.08 39.27
CA GLU A 233 28.19 -38.65 40.44
C GLU A 233 26.81 -39.34 40.30
N GLU A 234 26.93 -40.67 40.20
CA GLU A 234 26.39 -41.71 41.11
C GLU A 234 24.88 -42.08 41.14
N PRO A 235 24.57 -43.39 41.35
CA PRO A 235 23.27 -43.97 41.03
C PRO A 235 22.40 -44.29 42.26
N ARG A 236 21.10 -44.00 42.18
CA ARG A 236 20.03 -44.65 42.96
C ARG A 236 18.83 -44.73 42.02
N GLY A 237 18.32 -45.88 41.59
CA GLY A 237 17.93 -47.03 42.38
C GLY A 237 16.41 -47.05 42.50
N LEU A 238 15.79 -48.13 41.99
CA LEU A 238 14.50 -48.74 42.37
C LEU A 238 13.30 -48.64 41.39
N LEU A 239 12.99 -49.83 40.86
CA LEU A 239 11.69 -50.54 40.89
C LEU A 239 10.52 -50.03 40.03
N GLY A 240 10.31 -50.74 38.92
CA GLY A 240 9.24 -51.76 38.82
C GLY A 240 7.80 -51.31 38.56
N GLY A 241 7.16 -51.88 37.55
CA GLY A 241 5.70 -51.88 37.45
C GLY A 241 5.14 -52.21 36.07
N SER A 242 4.95 -53.51 35.80
CA SER A 242 4.12 -54.05 34.71
C SER A 242 2.65 -53.63 34.81
N ARG A 243 1.97 -53.49 33.65
CA ARG A 243 0.63 -54.02 33.31
C ARG A 243 0.18 -53.45 31.95
N GLU A 244 0.09 -54.26 30.90
CA GLU A 244 -0.98 -55.20 30.51
C GLU A 244 -2.16 -54.55 29.74
N GLY A 245 -2.40 -55.10 28.55
CA GLY A 245 -3.71 -55.22 27.87
C GLY A 245 -4.07 -54.10 26.90
N SER A 246 -4.68 -54.33 25.74
CA SER A 246 -5.01 -55.53 24.99
C SER A 246 -5.45 -55.08 23.60
N ALA A 247 -5.04 -55.83 22.57
CA ALA A 247 -5.56 -55.75 21.22
C ALA A 247 -6.93 -56.45 21.08
N ALA A 248 -7.73 -56.01 20.11
CA ALA A 248 -8.68 -56.75 19.26
C ALA A 248 -9.55 -55.70 18.54
N GLU A 249 -9.47 -55.46 17.23
CA GLU A 249 -9.77 -56.34 16.09
C GLU A 249 -11.25 -56.72 15.99
N ALA A 250 -11.95 -56.17 14.97
CA ALA A 250 -12.64 -56.93 13.91
C ALA A 250 -13.91 -56.24 13.35
N CYS A 251 -14.03 -56.34 12.01
CA CYS A 251 -15.22 -56.44 11.15
C CYS A 251 -16.23 -55.26 11.10
N ARG A 252 -16.45 -54.55 9.97
CA ARG A 252 -16.89 -54.98 8.63
C ARG A 252 -18.29 -55.63 8.63
N GLN A 253 -19.33 -54.86 8.27
CA GLN A 253 -20.45 -55.37 7.48
C GLN A 253 -21.20 -54.23 6.76
N GLU A 254 -21.57 -54.52 5.52
CA GLU A 254 -22.30 -53.71 4.55
C GLU A 254 -23.81 -53.62 4.87
N GLY A 255 -24.49 -52.64 4.25
CA GLY A 255 -25.67 -52.99 3.47
C GLY A 255 -27.02 -52.33 3.80
N VAL A 256 -27.40 -51.38 2.92
CA VAL A 256 -28.71 -51.25 2.24
C VAL A 256 -29.98 -51.02 3.07
N ALA A 257 -30.64 -49.88 2.83
CA ALA A 257 -32.05 -49.85 2.37
C ALA A 257 -32.44 -48.46 1.84
N ASN A 258 -32.68 -48.40 0.54
CA ASN A 258 -33.32 -47.32 -0.19
C ASN A 258 -34.73 -47.81 -0.56
N ARG A 259 -35.78 -47.19 -0.03
CA ARG A 259 -37.10 -47.03 -0.64
C ARG A 259 -38.00 -46.14 0.21
#